data_AF-A0A6B3D4A3-F1
#
_entry.id   AF-A0A6B3D4A3-F1
#
_cell.length_a   1.000
_cell.length_b   1.000
_cell.length_c   1.000
_cell.angle_alpha   90.00
_cell.angle_beta   90.00
_cell.angle_gamma   90.00
#
_symmetry.space_group_name_H-M   'P 1'
#
loop_
_entity.id
_entity.type
_entity.pdbx_description
1 polymer ?
#
loop_
_entity_poly.entity_id
_entity_poly.type
_entity_poly.pdbx_seq_one_letter_code
_entity_poly.pdbx_strand_id
1 'polypeptide(L)'
;PVGTGPYRFVSAVREDKIVMEAYDKYNGPRPAKAKKMIWRLMSDPSARVSALKSGRVQAIEDVPYIDLKGFTGQDKVESVQSF
;
A
#
# COMPACT_ATOMS: atom_id res chain seq x y z
N PRO A 1 12.57 -12.53 -1.10
CA PRO A 1 13.72 -11.97 -0.33
C PRO A 1 13.56 -12.30 1.15
N VAL A 2 14.65 -12.41 1.91
CA VAL A 2 14.63 -12.66 3.36
C VAL A 2 15.38 -11.52 4.04
N GLY A 3 14.72 -10.85 4.98
CA GLY A 3 15.29 -9.73 5.73
C GLY A 3 14.79 -9.70 7.17
N THR A 4 15.23 -8.72 7.94
CA THR A 4 14.92 -8.56 9.37
C THR A 4 13.91 -7.42 9.65
N GLY A 5 13.16 -7.02 8.63
CA GLY A 5 12.13 -5.99 8.74
C GLY A 5 10.87 -6.47 9.49
N PRO A 6 9.93 -5.56 9.79
CA PRO A 6 8.69 -5.88 10.50
C PRO A 6 7.72 -6.75 9.68
N TYR A 7 7.91 -6.83 8.36
CA TYR A 7 7.13 -7.69 7.48
C TYR A 7 8.02 -8.70 6.76
N ARG A 8 7.54 -9.93 6.65
CA ARG A 8 8.14 -11.01 5.86
C ARG A 8 7.49 -11.08 4.49
N PHE A 9 8.31 -11.31 3.46
CA PHE A 9 7.83 -11.61 2.12
C PHE A 9 7.19 -13.01 2.10
N VAL A 10 5.98 -13.11 1.53
CA VAL A 10 5.27 -14.38 1.34
C VAL A 10 5.30 -14.80 -0.12
N SER A 11 4.86 -13.93 -1.03
CA SER A 11 4.80 -14.22 -2.46
C SER A 11 4.75 -12.94 -3.29
N ALA A 12 5.24 -13.00 -4.53
CA ALA A 12 4.99 -11.99 -5.54
C ALA A 12 4.50 -12.67 -6.81
N VAL A 13 3.37 -12.20 -7.32
CA VAL A 13 2.86 -12.55 -8.64
C VAL A 13 3.10 -11.34 -9.52
N ARG A 14 3.89 -11.52 -10.57
CA ARG A 14 4.22 -10.46 -11.52
C ARG A 14 2.92 -9.86 -12.07
N GLU A 15 2.83 -8.53 -12.09
CA GLU A 15 1.65 -7.78 -12.59
C GLU A 15 0.33 -8.01 -11.83
N ASP A 16 0.34 -8.68 -10.67
CA ASP A 16 -0.85 -8.83 -9.82
C ASP A 16 -0.61 -8.23 -8.43
N LYS A 17 0.17 -8.92 -7.59
CA LYS A 17 0.34 -8.51 -6.20
C LYS A 17 1.60 -9.03 -5.53
N ILE A 18 2.04 -8.26 -4.54
CA ILE A 18 3.05 -8.65 -3.55
C ILE A 18 2.32 -8.87 -2.22
N VAL A 19 2.54 -10.03 -1.61
CA VAL A 19 1.95 -10.41 -0.33
C VAL A 19 3.04 -10.47 0.73
N MET A 20 2.77 -9.77 1.83
CA MET A 20 3.63 -9.70 2.99
C MET A 20 2.83 -9.97 4.26
N GLU A 21 3.48 -10.56 5.25
CA GLU A 21 2.89 -10.87 6.55
C GLU A 21 3.72 -10.26 7.67
N ALA A 22 3.09 -10.00 8.82
CA ALA A 22 3.81 -9.51 10.00
C ALA A 22 4.89 -10.52 10.42
N TYR A 23 6.05 -10.02 10.84
CA TYR A 23 7.11 -10.84 11.41
C TYR A 23 7.14 -10.68 12.93
N ASP A 24 6.61 -11.68 13.64
CA ASP A 24 6.42 -11.62 15.10
C ASP A 24 7.74 -11.53 15.89
N LYS A 25 8.87 -11.93 15.29
CA LYS A 25 10.18 -11.84 15.93
C LYS A 25 10.92 -10.53 15.62
N TYR A 26 10.25 -9.56 14.99
CA TYR A 26 10.82 -8.23 14.79
C TYR A 26 10.97 -7.49 16.12
N ASN A 27 12.19 -7.02 16.41
CA ASN A 27 12.56 -6.38 17.68
C ASN A 27 13.00 -4.91 17.52
N GLY A 28 12.72 -4.30 16.37
CA GLY A 28 13.04 -2.89 16.12
C GLY A 28 11.94 -1.91 16.57
N PRO A 29 12.18 -0.60 16.42
CA PRO A 29 11.31 0.44 16.95
C PRO A 29 9.96 0.60 16.22
N ARG A 30 9.76 -0.06 15.07
CA ARG A 30 8.55 0.06 14.22
C ARG A 30 7.92 -1.29 13.92
N PRO A 31 7.20 -1.89 14.88
CA PRO A 31 6.57 -3.19 14.67
C PRO A 31 5.47 -3.13 13.60
N ALA A 32 5.15 -4.28 13.02
CA ALA A 32 4.03 -4.39 12.09
C ALA A 32 2.71 -4.10 12.81
N LYS A 33 1.93 -3.16 12.27
CA LYS A 33 0.60 -2.81 12.78
C LYS A 33 -0.52 -3.63 12.15
N ALA A 34 -0.27 -4.24 10.99
CA ALA A 34 -1.21 -5.09 10.29
C ALA A 34 -0.66 -6.51 10.20
N LYS A 35 -1.51 -7.52 10.36
CA LYS A 35 -1.13 -8.93 10.26
C LYS A 35 -0.69 -9.32 8.84
N LYS A 36 -1.31 -8.70 7.83
CA LYS A 36 -1.07 -8.97 6.41
C LYS A 36 -1.12 -7.68 5.62
N MET A 37 -0.20 -7.53 4.67
CA MET A 37 -0.11 -6.42 3.76
C MET A 37 -0.07 -6.94 2.33
N ILE A 38 -0.94 -6.39 1.47
CA ILE A 38 -1.05 -6.79 0.07
C ILE A 38 -0.86 -5.55 -0.78
N TRP A 39 0.22 -5.51 -1.54
CA TRP A 39 0.44 -4.47 -2.54
C TRP A 39 -0.08 -4.98 -3.87
N ARG A 40 -0.99 -4.23 -4.48
CA ARG A 40 -1.56 -4.57 -5.78
C ARG A 40 -0.88 -3.73 -6.83
N LEU A 41 -0.30 -4.37 -7.83
CA LEU A 41 0.47 -3.72 -8.89
C LEU A 41 -0.52 -3.19 -9.94
N MET A 42 -1.00 -1.97 -9.73
CA MET A 42 -1.92 -1.29 -10.63
C MET A 42 -1.16 -0.19 -11.40
N SER A 43 -0.76 -0.50 -12.63
CA SER A 43 -0.01 0.42 -13.49
C SER A 43 -0.83 1.63 -13.91
N ASP A 44 -2.13 1.45 -14.14
CA ASP A 44 -3.04 2.52 -14.54
C ASP A 44 -3.42 3.43 -13.36
N PRO A 45 -3.15 4.75 -13.44
CA PRO A 45 -3.46 5.68 -12.35
C PRO A 45 -4.97 5.82 -12.07
N SER A 46 -5.82 5.77 -13.10
CA SER A 46 -7.28 5.85 -12.94
C SER A 46 -7.83 4.62 -12.22
N ALA A 47 -7.25 3.44 -12.46
CA ALA A 47 -7.55 2.21 -11.73
C ALA A 47 -7.13 2.32 -10.25
N ARG A 48 -5.99 2.94 -9.94
CA ARG A 48 -5.57 3.21 -8.54
C ARG A 48 -6.57 4.11 -7.83
N VAL A 49 -6.93 5.25 -8.44
CA VAL A 49 -7.89 6.21 -7.89
C VAL A 49 -9.25 5.55 -7.67
N SER A 50 -9.73 4.76 -8.63
CA SER A 50 -11.01 4.03 -8.51
C SER A 50 -10.96 2.96 -7.41
N ALA A 51 -9.84 2.28 -7.24
CA ALA A 51 -9.65 1.30 -6.18
C ALA A 51 -9.69 1.94 -4.79
N LEU A 52 -9.14 3.15 -4.64
CA LEU A 52 -9.22 3.90 -3.40
C LEU A 52 -10.65 4.35 -3.12
N LYS A 53 -11.31 5.00 -4.11
CA LYS A 53 -12.70 5.47 -3.99
C LYS A 53 -13.71 4.36 -3.69
N SER A 54 -13.46 3.14 -4.17
CA SER A 54 -14.30 1.97 -3.89
C SER A 54 -14.00 1.30 -2.55
N GLY A 55 -13.00 1.78 -1.79
CA GLY A 55 -12.54 1.17 -0.53
C GLY A 55 -11.82 -0.17 -0.70
N ARG A 56 -11.52 -0.58 -1.94
CA ARG A 56 -10.81 -1.83 -2.25
C ARG A 56 -9.36 -1.81 -1.77
N VAL A 57 -8.77 -0.63 -1.68
CA VAL A 57 -7.44 -0.38 -1.10
C VAL A 57 -7.53 0.75 -0.09
N GLN A 58 -6.64 0.73 0.90
CA GLN A 58 -6.61 1.75 1.97
C GLN A 58 -5.63 2.89 1.68
N ALA A 59 -4.72 2.70 0.73
CA ALA A 59 -3.73 3.68 0.30
C ALA A 59 -3.31 3.39 -1.14
N ILE A 60 -2.92 4.43 -1.87
CA ILE A 60 -2.31 4.34 -3.20
C ILE A 60 -1.06 5.20 -3.26
N GLU A 61 -0.09 4.77 -4.04
CA GLU A 61 1.08 5.56 -4.41
C GLU A 61 0.82 6.34 -5.71
N ASP A 62 1.58 7.42 -5.92
CA ASP A 62 1.54 8.24 -7.13
C ASP A 62 0.11 8.69 -7.50
N VAL A 63 -0.49 9.47 -6.59
CA VAL A 63 -1.82 10.06 -6.79
C VAL A 63 -1.73 11.13 -7.88
N PRO A 64 -2.51 11.02 -8.98
CA PRO A 64 -2.51 12.05 -10.02
C PRO A 64 -2.92 13.41 -9.47
N TYR A 65 -2.17 14.46 -9.83
CA TYR A 65 -2.44 15.84 -9.37
C TYR A 65 -3.86 16.33 -9.69
N ILE A 66 -4.42 15.87 -10.82
CA ILE A 66 -5.77 16.23 -11.26
C ILE A 66 -6.85 15.69 -10.31
N ASP A 67 -6.58 14.55 -9.66
CA ASP A 67 -7.54 13.87 -8.79
C ASP A 67 -7.47 14.39 -7.34
N LEU A 68 -6.46 15.19 -6.99
CA LEU A 68 -6.29 15.78 -5.65
C LEU A 68 -7.53 16.56 -5.19
N LYS A 69 -8.18 17.30 -6.10
CA LYS A 69 -9.40 18.06 -5.79
C LYS A 69 -10.63 17.16 -5.56
N GLY A 70 -10.60 15.93 -6.07
CA GLY A 70 -11.69 14.96 -5.95
C GLY A 70 -11.68 14.18 -4.64
N PHE A 71 -10.59 14.22 -3.87
CA PHE A 71 -10.48 13.59 -2.56
C PHE A 71 -10.81 14.62 -1.47
N THR A 72 -12.08 14.74 -1.12
CA THR A 72 -12.54 15.60 -0.03
C THR A 72 -13.48 14.82 0.89
N GLY A 73 -13.16 14.76 2.19
CA GLY A 73 -14.04 14.22 3.22
C GLY A 73 -13.61 12.87 3.82
N GLN A 74 -13.77 11.76 3.10
CA GLN A 74 -13.55 10.40 3.64
C GLN A 74 -12.17 9.81 3.35
N ASP A 75 -11.49 10.30 2.31
CA ASP A 75 -10.14 9.87 1.94
C ASP A 75 -9.13 10.93 2.37
N LYS A 76 -8.38 10.67 3.45
CA LYS A 76 -7.31 11.57 3.88
C LYS A 76 -6.13 11.41 2.93
N VAL A 77 -6.02 12.30 1.96
CA VAL A 77 -4.89 12.34 1.03
C VAL A 77 -3.80 13.23 1.64
N GLU A 78 -2.70 12.61 2.05
CA GLU A 78 -1.47 13.31 2.41
C GLU A 78 -0.47 13.17 1.27
N SER A 79 0.01 14.31 0.77
CA SER A 79 1.11 14.33 -0.20
C SER A 79 2.41 14.01 0.54
N VAL A 80 2.78 12.73 0.58
CA VAL A 80 4.04 12.24 1.16
C VAL A 80 4.95 11.79 0.02
N GLN A 81 6.25 12.07 0.14
CA GLN A 81 7.24 11.66 -0.85
C GLN A 81 7.25 10.13 -1.00
N SER A 82 7.21 9.67 -2.25
CA SER A 82 7.26 8.24 -2.61
C SER A 82 8.54 7.58 -2.12
N PHE A 83 8.46 6.29 -1.79
CA PHE A 83 9.58 5.44 -1.35
C PHE A 83 10.50 5.03 -2.52
#